data_AF-A0A510UL80-F1
#
_entry.id   AF-A0A510UL80-F1
#
_cell.length_a   1.000
_cell.length_b   1.000
_cell.length_c   1.000
_cell.angle_alpha   90.00
_cell.angle_beta   90.00
_cell.angle_gamma   90.00
#
_symmetry.space_group_name_H-M   'P 1'
#
loop_
_entity.id
_entity.type
_entity.pdbx_description
1 polymer ?
#
loop_
_entity_poly.entity_id
_entity_poly.type
_entity_poly.pdbx_seq_one_letter_code
_entity_poly.pdbx_strand_id
1 'polypeptide(L)'
;MSYSICYQTIAYCYSKGDLISAAKTWLEQQGQSISGNVYHDFEHFTGITLPNHDVYTLMMEYGDSNFFDENDKPVRYWSNYGFHSEHHFIQNIGIKMSEQVASGELKPNNRWIKPETWVRRIRAHQKNAQPIGRLPWSIVAHSYDPLPTETEPLTYRSQVFEWLRGFDVCIKTDTYGGRETLKLTMNPTSPFQWWFFCALSQPLRDKPLAIPSFDIEW
;
A
#
# COMPACT_ATOMS: atom_id res chain seq x y z
N MET A 1 1.65 2.58 28.93
CA MET A 1 0.91 2.90 27.70
C MET A 1 1.86 2.67 26.53
N SER A 2 1.51 1.79 25.59
CA SER A 2 2.34 1.53 24.39
C SER A 2 2.04 2.59 23.33
N TYR A 3 3.04 3.02 22.58
CA TYR A 3 2.88 3.92 21.43
C TYR A 3 3.84 3.52 20.31
N SER A 4 3.49 3.82 19.07
CA SER A 4 4.33 3.57 17.91
C SER A 4 5.22 4.77 17.62
N ILE A 5 6.49 4.51 17.36
CA ILE A 5 7.48 5.52 17.00
C ILE A 5 7.73 5.44 15.50
N CYS A 6 7.52 6.53 14.78
CA CYS A 6 7.89 6.61 13.36
C CYS A 6 9.31 7.20 13.25
N TYR A 7 10.32 6.36 13.00
CA TYR A 7 11.73 6.75 12.97
C TYR A 7 12.09 7.45 11.66
N GLN A 8 11.61 6.92 10.55
CA GLN A 8 11.90 7.42 9.21
C GLN A 8 10.63 7.49 8.37
N THR A 9 10.63 8.39 7.40
CA THR A 9 9.52 8.60 6.47
C THR A 9 10.09 8.94 5.11
N ILE A 10 9.68 8.21 4.08
CA ILE A 10 10.11 8.41 2.70
C ILE A 10 8.86 8.33 1.82
N ALA A 11 8.68 9.30 0.93
CA ALA A 11 7.63 9.25 -0.09
C ALA A 11 8.23 8.93 -1.45
N TYR A 12 7.48 8.17 -2.25
CA TYR A 12 7.79 7.89 -3.63
C TYR A 12 6.63 8.28 -4.54
N CYS A 13 6.96 8.73 -5.75
CA CYS A 13 6.03 9.06 -6.81
C CYS A 13 6.21 8.04 -7.93
N TYR A 14 5.12 7.37 -8.30
CA TYR A 14 5.02 6.59 -9.52
C TYR A 14 4.30 7.46 -10.55
N SER A 15 5.05 7.91 -11.55
CA SER A 15 4.49 8.81 -12.56
C SER A 15 3.39 8.10 -13.36
N LYS A 16 2.38 8.87 -13.74
CA LYS A 16 1.31 8.44 -14.65
C LYS A 16 1.88 7.78 -15.91
N GLY A 17 2.90 8.40 -16.51
CA GLY A 17 3.51 7.94 -17.76
C GLY A 17 4.16 6.57 -17.61
N ASP A 18 4.93 6.37 -16.54
CA ASP A 18 5.59 5.10 -16.26
C ASP A 18 4.56 4.02 -15.93
N LEU A 19 3.52 4.36 -15.15
CA LEU A 19 2.47 3.41 -14.79
C LEU A 19 1.67 2.94 -16.02
N ILE A 20 1.30 3.84 -16.92
CA ILE A 20 0.60 3.48 -18.17
C ILE A 20 1.50 2.62 -19.05
N SER A 21 2.78 2.98 -19.16
CA SER A 21 3.75 2.21 -19.95
C SER A 21 3.90 0.79 -19.40
N ALA A 22 3.96 0.65 -18.08
CA ALA A 22 4.05 -0.65 -17.43
C ALA A 22 2.75 -1.46 -17.55
N ALA A 23 1.58 -0.82 -17.41
CA ALA A 23 0.29 -1.47 -17.61
C ALA A 23 0.12 -2.00 -19.04
N LYS A 24 0.54 -1.20 -20.03
CA LYS A 24 0.57 -1.60 -21.44
C LYS A 24 1.46 -2.82 -21.66
N THR A 25 2.69 -2.75 -21.15
CA THR A 25 3.67 -3.85 -21.24
C THR A 25 3.12 -5.13 -20.61
N TRP A 26 2.45 -5.01 -19.46
CA TRP A 26 1.83 -6.14 -18.79
C TRP A 26 0.68 -6.75 -19.61
N LEU A 27 -0.21 -5.94 -20.18
CA LEU A 27 -1.30 -6.44 -21.05
C LEU A 27 -0.74 -7.20 -22.27
N GLU A 28 0.32 -6.69 -22.89
CA GLU A 28 1.00 -7.36 -24.01
C GLU A 28 1.60 -8.71 -23.59
N GLN A 29 2.21 -8.78 -22.39
CA GLN A 29 2.73 -10.02 -21.82
C GLN A 29 1.62 -11.04 -21.51
N GLN A 30 0.40 -10.59 -21.21
CA GLN A 30 -0.78 -11.45 -21.05
C GLN A 30 -1.42 -11.84 -22.40
N GLY A 31 -0.81 -11.47 -23.54
CA GLY A 31 -1.33 -11.77 -24.88
C GLY A 31 -2.58 -10.99 -25.27
N GLN A 32 -2.88 -9.88 -24.57
CA GLN A 32 -4.05 -9.06 -24.85
C GLN A 32 -3.80 -8.08 -26.00
N SER A 33 -4.80 -7.91 -26.87
CA SER A 33 -4.75 -6.96 -27.97
C SER A 33 -5.15 -5.56 -27.49
N ILE A 34 -4.24 -4.59 -27.58
CA ILE A 34 -4.48 -3.20 -27.17
C ILE A 34 -5.17 -2.45 -28.31
N SER A 35 -6.34 -1.87 -28.03
CA SER A 35 -7.19 -1.15 -28.99
C SER A 35 -6.71 0.28 -29.28
N GLY A 36 -5.62 0.70 -28.64
CA GLY A 36 -5.04 2.05 -28.71
C GLY A 36 -5.40 2.93 -27.51
N ASN A 37 -6.35 2.52 -26.66
CA ASN A 37 -6.68 3.18 -25.40
C ASN A 37 -6.39 2.26 -24.21
N VAL A 38 -5.17 2.36 -23.68
CA VAL A 38 -4.69 1.53 -22.56
C VAL A 38 -5.58 1.65 -21.31
N TYR A 39 -6.22 2.80 -21.06
CA TYR A 39 -7.12 2.93 -19.90
C TYR A 39 -8.34 2.04 -20.03
N HIS A 40 -9.00 2.12 -21.18
CA HIS A 40 -10.18 1.32 -21.48
C HIS A 40 -9.83 -0.16 -21.49
N ASP A 41 -8.73 -0.53 -22.16
CA ASP A 41 -8.32 -1.93 -22.26
C ASP A 41 -7.98 -2.50 -20.88
N PHE A 42 -7.21 -1.77 -20.07
CA PHE A 42 -6.84 -2.22 -18.73
C PHE A 42 -8.07 -2.38 -17.83
N GLU A 43 -8.98 -1.42 -17.82
CA GLU A 43 -10.23 -1.50 -17.06
C GLU A 43 -11.13 -2.64 -17.55
N HIS A 44 -11.22 -2.85 -18.87
CA HIS A 44 -11.98 -3.95 -19.45
C HIS A 44 -11.45 -5.33 -19.03
N PHE A 45 -10.12 -5.53 -19.03
CA PHE A 45 -9.52 -6.83 -18.71
C PHE A 45 -9.37 -7.09 -17.21
N THR A 46 -9.18 -6.04 -16.40
CA THR A 46 -8.84 -6.18 -14.97
C THR A 46 -9.95 -5.72 -14.04
N GLY A 47 -10.92 -4.94 -14.52
CA GLY A 47 -11.91 -4.24 -13.71
C GLY A 47 -11.33 -3.08 -12.88
N ILE A 48 -10.06 -2.73 -13.08
CA ILE A 48 -9.36 -1.66 -12.35
C ILE A 48 -9.18 -0.45 -13.26
N THR A 49 -9.62 0.71 -12.78
CA THR A 49 -9.38 1.98 -13.47
C THR A 49 -7.93 2.43 -13.23
N LEU A 50 -7.16 2.59 -14.30
CA LEU A 50 -5.83 3.21 -14.20
C LEU A 50 -5.96 4.69 -13.78
N PRO A 51 -5.12 5.17 -12.84
CA PRO A 51 -5.15 6.56 -12.43
C PRO A 51 -4.68 7.45 -13.60
N ASN A 52 -5.39 8.56 -13.80
CA ASN A 52 -5.09 9.54 -14.84
C ASN A 52 -4.13 10.64 -14.36
N HIS A 53 -3.50 10.43 -13.20
CA HIS A 53 -2.59 11.32 -12.49
C HIS A 53 -1.45 10.49 -11.86
N ASP A 54 -0.40 11.17 -11.39
CA ASP A 54 0.67 10.52 -10.64
C ASP A 54 0.13 9.94 -9.33
N VAL A 55 0.69 8.82 -8.90
CA VAL A 55 0.33 8.19 -7.62
C VAL A 55 1.50 8.18 -6.67
N TYR A 56 1.21 8.40 -5.40
CA TYR A 56 2.18 8.58 -4.35
C TYR A 56 2.04 7.46 -3.34
N THR A 57 3.17 6.99 -2.84
CA THR A 57 3.21 6.02 -1.76
C THR A 57 4.14 6.48 -0.66
N LEU A 58 3.78 6.19 0.59
CA LEU A 58 4.56 6.57 1.76
C LEU A 58 5.09 5.33 2.45
N MET A 59 6.36 5.37 2.81
CA MET A 59 7.06 4.34 3.54
C MET A 59 7.54 4.92 4.84
N MET A 60 7.27 4.22 5.93
CA MET A 60 7.60 4.67 7.28
C MET A 60 8.23 3.53 8.06
N GLU A 61 9.36 3.80 8.69
CA GLU A 61 9.97 2.87 9.64
C GLU A 61 9.33 3.08 11.00
N TYR A 62 8.74 2.01 11.54
CA TYR A 62 8.07 1.98 12.82
C TYR A 62 8.82 1.13 13.82
N GLY A 63 8.59 1.42 15.10
CA GLY A 63 8.83 0.48 16.19
C GLY A 63 7.95 0.83 17.38
N ASP A 64 7.45 -0.18 18.06
CA ASP A 64 6.61 0.01 19.23
C ASP A 64 7.46 0.23 20.47
N SER A 65 7.03 1.16 21.33
CA SER A 65 7.80 1.62 22.49
C SER A 65 8.15 0.51 23.50
N ASN A 66 7.45 -0.62 23.44
CA ASN A 66 7.56 -1.72 24.40
C ASN A 66 8.01 -3.03 23.74
N PHE A 67 8.42 -3.01 22.47
CA PHE A 67 8.80 -4.21 21.73
C PHE A 67 10.30 -4.18 21.43
N PHE A 68 11.03 -5.13 22.04
CA PHE A 68 12.48 -5.23 21.96
C PHE A 68 12.88 -6.63 21.49
N ASP A 69 13.99 -6.72 20.75
CA ASP A 69 14.56 -7.99 20.33
C ASP A 69 15.33 -8.66 21.47
N GLU A 70 15.91 -9.83 21.20
CA GLU A 70 16.71 -10.60 22.17
C GLU A 70 17.95 -9.85 22.69
N ASN A 71 18.35 -8.76 22.02
CA ASN A 71 19.49 -7.91 22.38
C ASN A 71 19.06 -6.60 23.03
N ASP A 72 17.80 -6.49 23.49
CA ASP A 72 17.23 -5.28 24.11
C ASP A 72 17.23 -4.06 23.17
N LYS A 73 17.22 -4.28 21.84
CA LYS A 73 17.08 -3.21 20.85
C LYS A 73 15.62 -3.07 20.44
N PRO A 74 15.10 -1.85 20.24
CA PRO A 74 13.74 -1.65 19.74
C PRO A 74 13.56 -2.39 18.42
N VAL A 75 12.54 -3.26 18.36
CA VAL A 75 12.17 -3.93 17.11
C VAL A 75 11.66 -2.87 16.15
N ARG A 76 12.17 -2.92 14.92
CA ARG A 76 11.77 -2.00 13.85
C ARG A 76 11.29 -2.76 12.64
N TYR A 77 10.29 -2.21 11.99
CA TYR A 77 9.73 -2.73 10.76
C TYR A 77 9.34 -1.55 9.88
N TRP A 78 9.44 -1.75 8.57
CA TRP A 78 8.92 -0.77 7.62
C TRP A 78 7.45 -1.04 7.39
N SER A 79 6.70 0.03 7.14
CA SER A 79 5.30 -0.04 6.71
C SER A 79 5.10 0.86 5.51
N ASN A 80 4.27 0.41 4.58
CA ASN A 80 3.82 1.20 3.45
C ASN A 80 2.32 1.50 3.55
N TYR A 81 1.87 2.58 2.90
CA TYR A 81 0.49 3.06 3.01
C TYR A 81 -0.30 2.93 1.70
N GLY A 82 0.13 2.07 0.78
CA GLY A 82 -0.47 1.91 -0.54
C GLY A 82 -0.19 3.10 -1.47
N PHE A 83 -0.83 3.10 -2.64
CA PHE A 83 -0.73 4.18 -3.62
C PHE A 83 -1.98 5.06 -3.58
N HIS A 84 -1.76 6.39 -3.58
CA HIS A 84 -2.82 7.39 -3.49
C HIS A 84 -2.62 8.50 -4.51
N SER A 85 -3.73 9.13 -4.91
CA SER A 85 -3.68 10.45 -5.54
C SER A 85 -3.06 11.48 -4.60
N GLU A 86 -2.68 12.65 -5.13
CA GLU A 86 -2.15 13.73 -4.31
C GLU A 86 -3.10 14.10 -3.15
N HIS A 87 -4.39 14.24 -3.47
CA HIS A 87 -5.43 14.59 -2.51
C HIS A 87 -5.62 13.50 -1.45
N HIS A 88 -5.79 12.25 -1.88
CA HIS A 88 -6.04 11.13 -0.96
C HIS A 88 -4.83 10.84 -0.07
N PHE A 89 -3.61 11.08 -0.54
CA PHE A 89 -2.41 10.94 0.26
C PHE A 89 -2.45 11.88 1.47
N ILE A 90 -2.81 13.15 1.28
CA ILE A 90 -2.94 14.11 2.37
C ILE A 90 -4.14 13.80 3.26
N GLN A 91 -5.28 13.41 2.68
CA GLN A 91 -6.47 13.09 3.46
C GLN A 91 -6.26 11.86 4.34
N ASN A 92 -5.74 10.77 3.78
CA ASN A 92 -5.63 9.49 4.47
C ASN A 92 -4.42 9.44 5.40
N ILE A 93 -3.26 9.93 4.96
CA ILE A 93 -2.02 9.79 5.73
C ILE A 93 -1.74 11.06 6.54
N GLY A 94 -1.96 12.23 5.95
CA GLY A 94 -1.82 13.50 6.64
C GLY A 94 -2.89 13.67 7.71
N ILE A 95 -4.16 13.76 7.31
CA ILE A 95 -5.25 14.17 8.21
C ILE A 95 -5.68 13.03 9.14
N LYS A 96 -6.03 11.85 8.64
CA LYS A 96 -6.53 10.78 9.53
C LYS A 96 -5.49 10.34 10.55
N MET A 97 -4.22 10.14 10.15
CA MET A 97 -3.18 9.77 11.13
C MET A 97 -2.80 10.92 12.07
N SER A 98 -3.20 12.17 11.79
CA SER A 98 -2.98 13.28 12.72
C SER A 98 -3.76 13.10 14.04
N GLU A 99 -4.84 12.32 14.03
CA GLU A 99 -5.59 11.95 15.24
C GLU A 99 -4.74 11.06 16.16
N GLN A 100 -4.00 10.10 15.60
CA GLN A 100 -3.06 9.25 16.35
C GLN A 100 -1.88 10.05 16.91
N VAL A 101 -1.46 11.09 16.19
CA VAL A 101 -0.46 12.06 16.69
C VAL A 101 -1.03 12.89 17.84
N ALA A 102 -2.29 13.33 17.72
CA ALA A 102 -2.98 14.11 18.76
C ALA A 102 -3.17 13.29 20.05
N SER A 103 -3.54 12.02 19.93
CA SER A 103 -3.74 11.10 21.05
C SER A 103 -2.43 10.64 21.69
N GLY A 104 -1.31 10.73 20.96
CA GLY A 104 -0.01 10.24 21.41
C GLY A 104 0.27 8.77 21.10
N GLU A 105 -0.64 8.11 20.40
CA GLU A 105 -0.46 6.75 19.87
C GLU A 105 0.68 6.70 18.85
N LEU A 106 0.88 7.78 18.09
CA LEU A 106 1.94 7.93 17.11
C LEU A 106 2.91 9.05 17.48
N LYS A 107 4.21 8.71 17.62
CA LYS A 107 5.29 9.67 17.89
C LYS A 107 6.32 9.74 16.77
N PRO A 108 6.25 10.75 15.90
CA PRO A 108 7.25 10.97 14.86
C PRO A 108 8.61 11.31 15.46
N ASN A 109 9.63 10.52 15.10
CA ASN A 109 11.01 10.56 15.58
C ASN A 109 11.09 10.63 17.12
N ASN A 110 10.20 9.90 17.80
CA ASN A 110 10.07 9.87 19.26
C ASN A 110 9.82 11.26 19.90
N ARG A 111 9.20 12.19 19.16
CA ARG A 111 8.86 13.53 19.66
C ARG A 111 7.36 13.74 19.69
N TRP A 112 6.89 14.44 20.71
CA TRP A 112 5.56 15.02 20.70
C TRP A 112 5.53 16.14 19.67
N ILE A 113 4.65 16.01 18.68
CA ILE A 113 4.43 17.06 17.69
C ILE A 113 2.94 17.36 17.61
N LYS A 114 2.61 18.58 17.19
CA LYS A 114 1.21 18.95 16.97
C LYS A 114 0.67 18.27 15.70
N PRO A 115 -0.63 17.90 15.66
CA PRO A 115 -1.27 17.32 14.48
C PRO A 115 -1.05 18.13 13.20
N GLU A 116 -1.07 19.45 13.27
CA GLU A 116 -0.85 20.32 12.09
C GLU A 116 0.60 20.22 11.58
N THR A 117 1.55 20.00 12.48
CA THR A 117 2.97 19.79 12.12
C THR A 117 3.15 18.46 11.39
N TRP A 118 2.42 17.43 11.81
CA TRP A 118 2.36 16.16 11.09
C TRP A 118 1.86 16.35 9.66
N VAL A 119 0.69 16.99 9.49
CA VAL A 119 0.11 17.23 8.15
C VAL A 119 1.08 18.01 7.25
N ARG A 120 1.75 19.04 7.80
CA ARG A 120 2.78 19.79 7.05
C ARG A 120 3.97 18.92 6.65
N ARG A 121 4.43 18.01 7.52
CA ARG A 121 5.52 17.07 7.21
C ARG A 121 5.12 16.10 6.10
N ILE A 122 3.91 15.56 6.14
CA ILE A 122 3.40 14.65 5.08
C ILE A 122 3.29 15.38 3.74
N ARG A 123 2.79 16.62 3.72
CA ARG A 123 2.81 17.47 2.50
C ARG A 123 4.23 17.70 1.97
N ALA A 124 5.18 17.97 2.85
CA ALA A 124 6.56 18.16 2.46
C ALA A 124 7.17 16.88 1.87
N HIS A 125 6.89 15.71 2.46
CA HIS A 125 7.34 14.43 1.92
C HIS A 125 6.74 14.14 0.54
N GLN A 126 5.43 14.33 0.36
CA GLN A 126 4.78 14.20 -0.93
C GLN A 126 5.40 15.13 -1.99
N LYS A 127 5.59 16.41 -1.67
CA LYS A 127 6.17 17.39 -2.59
C LYS A 127 7.60 17.02 -3.01
N ASN A 128 8.34 16.37 -2.12
CA ASN A 128 9.72 15.93 -2.36
C ASN A 128 9.80 14.42 -2.62
N ALA A 129 8.71 13.79 -3.07
CA ALA A 129 8.66 12.37 -3.30
C ALA A 129 9.70 11.97 -4.35
N GLN A 130 10.42 10.89 -4.08
CA GLN A 130 11.43 10.38 -5.00
C GLN A 130 10.78 9.57 -6.12
N PRO A 131 11.38 9.48 -7.32
CA PRO A 131 10.89 8.56 -8.35
C PRO A 131 10.83 7.13 -7.81
N ILE A 132 9.75 6.40 -8.07
CA ILE A 132 9.51 5.04 -7.56
C ILE A 132 10.64 4.06 -7.93
N GLY A 133 11.33 4.28 -9.05
CA GLY A 133 12.47 3.45 -9.47
C GLY A 133 13.71 3.55 -8.56
N ARG A 134 13.77 4.54 -7.65
CA ARG A 134 14.82 4.64 -6.63
C ARG A 134 14.55 3.79 -5.39
N LEU A 135 13.38 3.18 -5.33
CA LEU A 135 13.01 2.31 -4.24
C LEU A 135 13.94 1.09 -4.20
N PRO A 136 14.65 0.86 -3.10
CA PRO A 136 15.47 -0.35 -2.97
C PRO A 136 14.61 -1.64 -2.99
N TRP A 137 15.00 -2.60 -3.83
CA TRP A 137 14.19 -3.76 -4.20
C TRP A 137 14.41 -4.94 -3.26
N SER A 138 13.64 -4.97 -2.17
CA SER A 138 13.36 -6.18 -1.39
C SER A 138 12.10 -5.92 -0.55
N ILE A 139 10.94 -5.97 -1.20
CA ILE A 139 9.66 -5.62 -0.57
C ILE A 139 8.86 -6.90 -0.38
N VAL A 140 8.30 -7.08 0.81
CA VAL A 140 7.32 -8.13 1.07
C VAL A 140 5.97 -7.47 1.33
N ALA A 141 5.16 -7.41 0.28
CA ALA A 141 3.88 -6.76 0.38
C ALA A 141 2.81 -7.68 1.01
N HIS A 142 2.26 -7.30 2.17
CA HIS A 142 1.13 -7.97 2.78
C HIS A 142 -0.17 -7.15 2.72
N SER A 143 -1.29 -7.84 2.57
CA SER A 143 -2.63 -7.28 2.75
C SER A 143 -3.48 -8.23 3.58
N TYR A 144 -4.26 -7.67 4.50
CA TYR A 144 -5.26 -8.42 5.27
C TYR A 144 -6.63 -8.03 4.76
N ASP A 145 -7.31 -8.97 4.12
CA ASP A 145 -8.60 -8.74 3.49
C ASP A 145 -9.69 -9.57 4.17
N PRO A 146 -10.93 -9.07 4.26
CA PRO A 146 -12.02 -9.84 4.82
C PRO A 146 -12.23 -11.17 4.07
N LEU A 147 -12.64 -12.19 4.81
CA LEU A 147 -13.12 -13.42 4.18
C LEU A 147 -14.31 -13.10 3.24
N PRO A 148 -14.45 -13.86 2.13
CA PRO A 148 -15.57 -13.69 1.22
C PRO A 148 -16.90 -13.86 1.96
N THR A 149 -17.88 -13.00 1.67
CA THR A 149 -19.27 -13.20 2.12
C THR A 149 -20.06 -13.92 1.03
N GLU A 150 -21.14 -14.63 1.41
CA GLU A 150 -22.01 -15.36 0.47
C GLU A 150 -22.62 -14.47 -0.64
N THR A 151 -22.61 -13.15 -0.44
CA THR A 151 -23.23 -12.15 -1.33
C THR A 151 -22.27 -11.54 -2.36
N GLU A 152 -20.97 -11.80 -2.27
CA GLU A 152 -20.02 -11.25 -3.25
C GLU A 152 -20.10 -12.01 -4.58
N PRO A 153 -20.06 -11.32 -5.75
CA PRO A 153 -20.03 -11.98 -7.04
C PRO A 153 -18.82 -12.90 -7.16
N LEU A 154 -19.07 -14.22 -7.10
CA LEU A 154 -18.04 -15.27 -7.15
C LEU A 154 -17.12 -15.12 -8.38
N THR A 155 -17.64 -14.60 -9.50
CA THR A 155 -16.90 -14.42 -10.76
C THR A 155 -15.82 -13.34 -10.68
N TYR A 156 -16.11 -12.15 -10.15
CA TYR A 156 -15.12 -11.07 -10.02
C TYR A 156 -13.99 -11.48 -9.05
N ARG A 157 -14.35 -12.09 -7.91
CA ARG A 157 -13.37 -12.50 -6.91
C ARG A 157 -12.50 -13.67 -7.38
N SER A 158 -13.06 -14.61 -8.15
CA SER A 158 -12.28 -15.70 -8.75
C SER A 158 -11.24 -15.14 -9.72
N GLN A 159 -11.63 -14.17 -10.55
CA GLN A 159 -10.71 -13.51 -11.48
C GLN A 159 -9.62 -12.70 -10.76
N VAL A 160 -9.98 -11.96 -9.71
CA VAL A 160 -8.99 -11.25 -8.86
C VAL A 160 -8.00 -12.25 -8.24
N PHE A 161 -8.45 -13.40 -7.75
CA PHE A 161 -7.55 -14.42 -7.22
C PHE A 161 -6.69 -15.08 -8.30
N GLU A 162 -7.20 -15.25 -9.52
CA GLU A 162 -6.38 -15.69 -10.66
C GLU A 162 -5.27 -14.68 -10.97
N TRP A 163 -5.58 -13.39 -11.01
CA TRP A 163 -4.58 -12.34 -11.17
C TRP A 163 -3.55 -12.33 -10.04
N LEU A 164 -4.00 -12.40 -8.78
CA LEU A 164 -3.10 -12.47 -7.64
C LEU A 164 -2.18 -13.70 -7.70
N ARG A 165 -2.70 -14.87 -8.05
CA ARG A 165 -1.88 -16.08 -8.23
C ARG A 165 -0.88 -15.94 -9.38
N GLY A 166 -1.23 -15.22 -10.44
CA GLY A 166 -0.31 -14.87 -11.53
C GLY A 166 0.88 -14.00 -11.11
N PHE A 167 0.83 -13.37 -9.94
CA PHE A 167 1.94 -12.62 -9.33
C PHE A 167 2.61 -13.36 -8.16
N ASP A 168 2.47 -14.69 -8.10
CA ASP A 168 2.99 -15.52 -7.00
C ASP A 168 2.52 -15.04 -5.61
N VAL A 169 1.32 -14.47 -5.53
CA VAL A 169 0.74 -14.05 -4.24
C VAL A 169 0.38 -15.30 -3.43
N CYS A 170 0.99 -15.42 -2.26
CA CYS A 170 0.60 -16.40 -1.25
C CYS A 170 -0.68 -15.94 -0.55
N ILE A 171 -1.72 -16.76 -0.59
CA ILE A 171 -3.01 -16.51 0.05
C ILE A 171 -3.18 -17.52 1.18
N LYS A 172 -3.30 -17.04 2.41
CA LYS A 172 -3.54 -17.87 3.60
C LYS A 172 -4.62 -17.24 4.46
N THR A 173 -5.34 -18.07 5.21
CA THR A 173 -6.20 -17.57 6.27
C THR A 173 -5.36 -17.24 7.50
N ASP A 174 -5.60 -16.08 8.10
CA ASP A 174 -4.90 -15.59 9.30
C ASP A 174 -5.87 -14.76 10.16
N THR A 175 -5.48 -14.47 11.40
CA THR A 175 -6.28 -13.62 12.30
C THR A 175 -5.69 -12.21 12.36
N TYR A 176 -6.49 -11.22 11.95
CA TYR A 176 -6.12 -9.80 12.05
C TYR A 176 -7.21 -9.01 12.77
N GLY A 177 -6.84 -8.21 13.78
CA GLY A 177 -7.80 -7.46 14.59
C GLY A 177 -8.83 -8.35 15.32
N GLY A 178 -8.45 -9.59 15.67
CA GLY A 178 -9.32 -10.57 16.31
C GLY A 178 -10.38 -11.19 15.39
N ARG A 179 -10.25 -11.00 14.07
CA ARG A 179 -11.15 -11.58 13.06
C ARG A 179 -10.36 -12.45 12.09
N GLU A 180 -11.02 -13.47 11.58
CA GLU A 180 -10.48 -14.28 10.50
C GLU A 180 -10.46 -13.48 9.19
N THR A 181 -9.31 -13.50 8.52
CA THR A 181 -8.99 -12.69 7.34
C THR A 181 -8.16 -13.51 6.35
N LEU A 182 -8.13 -13.09 5.09
CA LEU A 182 -7.15 -13.55 4.12
C LEU A 182 -5.90 -12.69 4.23
N LYS A 183 -4.78 -13.31 4.62
CA LYS A 183 -3.45 -12.74 4.47
C LYS A 183 -2.96 -13.02 3.04
N LEU A 184 -2.88 -11.96 2.25
CA LEU A 184 -2.23 -11.94 0.95
C LEU A 184 -0.79 -11.50 1.14
N THR A 185 0.16 -12.20 0.52
CA THR A 185 1.60 -11.90 0.60
C THR A 185 2.22 -11.98 -0.78
N MET A 186 2.94 -10.95 -1.22
CA MET A 186 3.69 -10.95 -2.48
C MET A 186 5.09 -10.37 -2.31
N ASN A 187 6.00 -10.79 -3.19
CA ASN A 187 7.31 -10.18 -3.35
C ASN A 187 7.37 -9.46 -4.70
N PRO A 188 6.88 -8.20 -4.80
CA PRO A 188 6.81 -7.51 -6.07
C PRO A 188 8.22 -7.32 -6.65
N THR A 189 8.38 -7.73 -7.91
CA THR A 189 9.64 -7.59 -8.68
C THR A 189 9.72 -6.26 -9.44
N SER A 190 8.64 -5.47 -9.42
CA SER A 190 8.55 -4.18 -10.10
C SER A 190 7.57 -3.23 -9.40
N PRO A 191 7.67 -1.90 -9.62
CA PRO A 191 6.72 -0.97 -9.06
C PRO A 191 5.29 -1.21 -9.57
N PHE A 192 5.16 -1.70 -10.81
CA PHE A 192 3.88 -2.04 -11.40
C PHE A 192 3.20 -3.20 -10.67
N GLN A 193 3.91 -4.31 -10.44
CA GLN A 193 3.36 -5.44 -9.68
C GLN A 193 2.89 -4.99 -8.30
N TRP A 194 3.68 -4.16 -7.64
CA TRP A 194 3.31 -3.64 -6.32
C TRP A 194 2.06 -2.75 -6.36
N TRP A 195 2.03 -1.78 -7.29
CA TRP A 195 0.85 -0.93 -7.49
C TRP A 195 -0.38 -1.77 -7.81
N PHE A 196 -0.26 -2.74 -8.71
CA PHE A 196 -1.39 -3.54 -9.15
C PHE A 196 -1.89 -4.48 -8.06
N PHE A 197 -1.01 -5.05 -7.23
CA PHE A 197 -1.41 -5.76 -6.01
C PHE A 197 -2.17 -4.87 -5.04
N CYS A 198 -1.71 -3.64 -4.81
CA CYS A 198 -2.45 -2.67 -4.00
C CYS A 198 -3.81 -2.36 -4.63
N ALA A 199 -3.87 -2.20 -5.95
CA ALA A 199 -5.07 -1.90 -6.70
C ALA A 199 -6.05 -3.09 -6.80
N LEU A 200 -5.59 -4.33 -6.65
CA LEU A 200 -6.43 -5.55 -6.59
C LEU A 200 -6.95 -5.81 -5.18
N SER A 201 -6.15 -5.47 -4.15
CA SER A 201 -6.56 -5.61 -2.74
C SER A 201 -7.42 -4.44 -2.24
N GLN A 202 -7.36 -3.26 -2.87
CA GLN A 202 -8.22 -2.11 -2.54
C GLN A 202 -9.71 -2.28 -2.88
N PRO A 203 -10.12 -2.83 -4.04
CA PRO A 203 -11.53 -3.12 -4.38
C PRO A 203 -12.22 -4.10 -3.44
N LEU A 204 -11.46 -4.91 -2.67
CA LEU A 204 -12.00 -5.76 -1.61
C LEU A 204 -12.37 -4.98 -0.34
N ARG A 205 -12.29 -3.64 -0.36
CA ARG A 205 -12.42 -2.75 0.81
C ARG A 205 -13.43 -1.63 0.56
N ASP A 206 -14.71 -1.96 0.50
CA ASP A 206 -15.82 -0.98 0.60
C ASP A 206 -15.92 -0.26 1.97
N LYS A 207 -14.86 -0.28 2.80
CA LYS A 207 -14.81 0.42 4.10
C LYS A 207 -13.45 1.08 4.31
N PRO A 208 -13.39 2.36 4.72
CA PRO A 208 -12.14 3.01 5.04
C PRO A 208 -11.56 2.43 6.33
N LEU A 209 -10.23 2.23 6.35
CA LEU A 209 -9.41 1.79 7.49
C LEU A 209 -9.27 0.27 7.68
N ALA A 210 -8.73 -0.40 6.66
CA ALA A 210 -7.53 -1.19 6.91
C ALA A 210 -6.50 -0.64 5.93
N ILE A 211 -5.39 -0.11 6.44
CA ILE A 211 -4.23 0.21 5.61
C ILE A 211 -3.52 -1.14 5.46
N PRO A 212 -3.17 -1.59 4.25
CA PRO A 212 -2.36 -2.80 4.15
C PRO A 212 -1.04 -2.52 4.86
N SER A 213 -0.69 -3.32 5.86
CA SER A 213 0.60 -3.29 6.53
C SER A 213 1.55 -4.13 5.68
N PHE A 214 2.63 -3.54 5.18
CA PHE A 214 3.60 -4.22 4.32
C PHE A 214 4.96 -4.18 5.02
N ASP A 215 5.65 -5.31 5.12
CA ASP A 215 6.99 -5.38 5.70
C ASP A 215 8.04 -5.28 4.59
N ILE A 216 9.20 -4.69 4.91
CA ILE A 216 10.35 -4.66 4.00
C ILE A 216 11.44 -5.43 4.71
N GLU A 217 11.78 -6.60 4.19
CA GLU A 217 12.93 -7.36 4.64
C GLU A 217 14.17 -6.79 3.92
N TRP A 218 15.01 -6.10 4.68
CA TRP A 218 16.34 -5.63 4.28
C TRP A 218 17.37 -6.75 4.39
#